data_AF-A0A920GKY2-F1
#
_entry.id   AF-A0A920GKY2-F1
#
_cell.length_a   1.000
_cell.length_b   1.000
_cell.length_c   1.000
_cell.angle_alpha   90.00
_cell.angle_beta   90.00
_cell.angle_gamma   90.00
#
_symmetry.space_group_name_H-M   'P 1'
#
loop_
_entity.id
_entity.type
_entity.pdbx_description
1 polymer ?
#
loop_
_entity_poly.entity_id
_entity_poly.type
_entity_poly.pdbx_seq_one_letter_code
_entity_poly.pdbx_strand_id
1 'polypeptide(L)' 'MEILEGARDGRTVAELMQLGRTIITRDQVMEGVAEMVDEVQVEATFPDGTKLVTVHEPIQERLKS' A
#
# COMPACT_ATOMS: atom_id res chain seq x y z
N MET A 1 -2.27 -4.19 9.76
CA MET A 1 -1.38 -3.18 9.14
C MET A 1 -0.59 -3.89 8.04
N GLU A 2 -1.18 -4.10 6.87
CA GLU A 2 -0.66 -5.07 5.89
C GLU A 2 0.77 -4.81 5.40
N ILE A 3 1.16 -3.55 5.20
CA ILE A 3 2.53 -3.21 4.76
C ILE A 3 3.54 -3.46 5.89
N LEU A 4 3.22 -3.10 7.14
CA LEU A 4 4.12 -3.33 8.27
C LEU A 4 4.25 -4.81 8.61
N GLU A 5 3.15 -5.56 8.53
CA GLU A 5 3.14 -7.01 8.74
C GLU A 5 3.95 -7.70 7.65
N GLY A 6 3.75 -7.33 6.38
CA GLY A 6 4.53 -7.87 5.29
C GLY A 6 6.03 -7.55 5.38
N ALA A 7 6.42 -6.36 5.84
CA ALA A 7 7.82 -6.02 6.09
C ALA A 7 8.42 -6.87 7.22
N ARG A 8 7.66 -7.08 8.31
CA ARG A 8 8.04 -7.97 9.41
C ARG A 8 8.17 -9.42 8.97
N ASP A 9 7.31 -9.88 8.08
CA ASP A 9 7.34 -11.23 7.50
C ASP A 9 8.46 -11.41 6.47
N GLY A 10 9.24 -10.36 6.19
CA GLY A 10 10.39 -10.42 5.29
C GLY A 10 10.02 -10.33 3.81
N ARG A 11 8.80 -9.88 3.47
CA ARG A 11 8.46 -9.53 2.08
C ARG A 11 9.37 -8.40 1.61
N THR A 12 9.64 -8.38 0.31
CA THR A 12 10.44 -7.33 -0.31
C THR A 12 9.67 -6.02 -0.40
N VAL A 13 10.39 -4.90 -0.48
CA VAL A 13 9.78 -3.57 -0.74
C VAL A 13 8.89 -3.62 -1.98
N ALA A 14 9.36 -4.27 -3.07
CA ALA A 14 8.62 -4.37 -4.32
C ALA A 14 7.28 -5.12 -4.14
N GLU A 15 7.26 -6.22 -3.39
CA GLU A 15 6.02 -6.94 -3.10
C GLU A 15 5.04 -6.08 -2.28
N LEU A 16 5.54 -5.30 -1.33
CA LEU A 16 4.71 -4.40 -0.51
C LEU A 16 4.18 -3.21 -1.30
N MET A 17 4.94 -2.68 -2.26
CA MET A 17 4.46 -1.68 -3.21
C MET A 17 3.29 -2.24 -4.04
N GLN A 18 3.38 -3.49 -4.49
CA GLN A 18 2.31 -4.14 -5.24
C GLN A 18 1.09 -4.43 -4.37
N LEU A 19 1.30 -4.99 -3.17
CA LEU A 19 0.26 -5.30 -2.20
C LEU A 19 -0.50 -4.04 -1.77
N GLY A 20 0.20 -2.94 -1.53
CA GLY A 20 -0.42 -1.69 -1.09
C GLY A 20 -1.54 -1.19 -2.01
N ARG A 21 -1.48 -1.51 -3.31
CA ARG A 21 -2.49 -1.15 -4.31
C ARG A 21 -3.75 -2.01 -4.27
N THR A 22 -3.75 -3.12 -3.52
CA THR A 22 -4.88 -4.06 -3.46
C THR A 22 -5.68 -3.95 -2.16
N ILE A 23 -5.26 -3.09 -1.24
CA ILE A 23 -5.83 -3.01 0.12
C ILE A 23 -7.14 -2.23 0.13
N ILE A 24 -7.17 -1.08 -0.57
CA ILE A 24 -8.30 -0.15 -0.56
C ILE A 24 -8.82 0.07 -1.97
N THR A 25 -10.13 -0.01 -2.13
CA THR A 25 -10.84 0.31 -3.37
C THR A 25 -11.62 1.62 -3.25
N ARG A 26 -11.96 2.22 -4.40
CA ARG A 26 -12.70 3.49 -4.48
C ARG A 26 -14.05 3.47 -3.77
N ASP A 27 -14.71 2.31 -3.66
CA ASP A 27 -15.97 2.15 -2.92
C ASP A 27 -15.81 2.16 -1.39
N GLN A 28 -14.58 2.13 -0.88
CA GLN A 28 -14.26 2.12 0.55
C GLN A 28 -13.85 3.50 1.09
N VAL A 29 -13.78 4.51 0.23
CA VAL A 29 -13.40 5.89 0.60
C VAL A 29 -14.51 6.87 0.24
N MET A 30 -14.43 8.07 0.80
CA MET A 30 -15.36 9.16 0.46
C MET A 30 -15.10 9.66 -0.97
N GLU A 31 -16.12 10.25 -1.59
CA GLU A 31 -15.99 10.87 -2.92
C GLU A 31 -14.85 11.90 -2.94
N GLY A 32 -14.05 11.87 -4.01
CA GLY A 32 -12.89 12.75 -4.19
C GLY A 32 -11.62 12.31 -3.46
N VAL A 33 -11.69 11.36 -2.52
CA VAL A 33 -10.50 10.92 -1.76
C VAL A 33 -9.51 10.20 -2.66
N ALA A 34 -9.99 9.38 -3.59
CA ALA A 34 -9.11 8.62 -4.48
C ALA A 34 -8.29 9.54 -5.41
N GLU A 35 -8.84 10.70 -5.78
CA GLU A 35 -8.18 11.72 -6.61
C GLU A 35 -7.22 12.61 -5.81
N MET A 36 -7.35 12.66 -4.48
CA MET A 36 -6.47 13.45 -3.62
C MET A 36 -5.22 12.67 -3.16
N VAL A 37 -5.21 11.34 -3.27
CA VAL A 37 -4.16 10.47 -2.74
C VAL A 37 -3.41 9.79 -3.87
N ASP A 38 -2.40 10.48 -4.40
CA ASP A 38 -1.53 9.95 -5.47
C ASP A 38 -0.56 8.89 -4.96
N GLU A 39 -0.12 8.99 -3.70
CA GLU A 39 0.75 8.02 -3.08
C GLU A 39 0.59 7.94 -1.56
N VAL A 40 0.94 6.79 -1.01
CA VAL A 40 1.09 6.57 0.44
C VAL A 40 2.50 6.09 0.72
N GLN A 41 3.14 6.74 1.70
CA GLN A 41 4.48 6.39 2.15
C GLN A 41 4.42 5.79 3.55
N VAL A 42 5.08 4.64 3.73
CA VAL A 42 5.14 3.93 5.01
C VAL A 42 6.60 3.59 5.31
N GLU A 43 7.09 4.09 6.44
CA GLU A 43 8.37 3.64 6.98
C GLU A 43 8.15 2.31 7.72
N ALA A 44 8.83 1.25 7.28
CA ALA A 44 8.67 -0.09 7.81
C ALA A 44 10.03 -0.71 8.17
N THR A 45 10.06 -1.48 9.26
CA THR A 45 11.26 -2.22 9.69
C THR A 45 11.30 -3.59 9.01
N PHE A 46 12.30 -3.80 8.17
CA PHE A 46 12.60 -5.08 7.54
C PHE A 46 13.72 -5.81 8.31
N PRO A 47 13.92 -7.12 8.07
CA PRO A 47 15.03 -7.86 8.69
C PRO A 47 16.42 -7.25 8.41
N ASP A 48 16.59 -6.52 7.30
CA ASP A 48 17.82 -5.86 6.88
C ASP A 48 17.86 -4.35 7.20
N GLY A 49 16.88 -3.85 7.96
CA GLY A 49 16.82 -2.46 8.43
C GLY A 49 15.53 -1.74 8.05
N THR A 50 15.42 -0.49 8.51
CA THR A 50 14.27 0.36 8.19
C THR A 50 14.34 0.86 6.75
N LYS A 51 13.23 0.78 6.02
CA LYS A 51 13.10 1.29 4.65
C LYS A 51 11.79 2.05 4.47
N LEU A 52 11.78 3.00 3.55
CA LEU A 52 10.57 3.68 3.10
C LEU A 52 9.92 2.88 1.97
N VAL A 53 8.64 2.56 2.11
CA VAL A 53 7.81 1.94 1.08
C VAL A 53 6.87 2.99 0.52
N THR A 54 6.96 3.28 -0.77
CA THR A 54 6.07 4.21 -1.47
C THR A 54 5.11 3.42 -2.35
N VAL A 55 3.81 3.55 -2.07
CA VAL A 55 2.74 2.95 -2.86
C VAL A 55 2.11 4.04 -3.71
N HIS A 56 2.35 4.01 -5.02
CA HIS A 56 1.70 4.90 -5.97
C HIS A 56 0.30 4.39 -6.31
N GLU A 57 -0.65 5.31 -6.44
CA GLU A 57 -2.06 5.06 -6.72
C GLU A 57 -2.63 3.97 -5.79
N PRO A 58 -2.59 4.16 -4.46
CA PRO A 58 -2.94 3.10 -3.50
C PRO A 58 -4.42 2.72 -3.51
N ILE A 59 -5.29 3.56 -4.07
CA ILE A 59 -6.75 3.35 -4.10
C ILE A 59 -7.16 2.96 -5.52
N GLN A 60 -7.53 1.70 -5.72
CA GLN A 60 -7.83 1.14 -7.04
C GLN A 60 -9.34 0.98 -7.31
N GLU A 61 -9.70 0.81 -8.57
CA GLU A 61 -11.04 0.33 -8.93
C GLU A 61 -11.24 -1.10 -8.42
N ARG A 62 -12.46 -1.43 -8.01
CA ARG A 62 -12.79 -2.79 -7.59
C ARG A 62 -12.77 -3.72 -8.79
N LEU A 63 -11.96 -4.78 -8.71
CA LEU A 63 -11.91 -5.82 -9.74
C LEU A 63 -13.29 -6.48 -9.84
N LYS A 64 -13.92 -6.36 -11.01
CA LYS A 64 -15.19 -7.05 -11.31
C LYS A 64 -14.87 -8.53 -11.56
N SER A 65 -15.44 -9.41 -10.73
CA SER A 65 -15.42 -10.86 -10.91
C SER A 65 -16.41 -11.30 -11.98
#